data_AF-A0A519WME2-F1
#
_entry.id   AF-A0A519WME2-F1
#
_cell.length_a   1.000
_cell.length_b   1.000
_cell.length_c   1.000
_cell.angle_alpha   90.00
_cell.angle_beta   90.00
_cell.angle_gamma   90.00
#
_symmetry.space_group_name_H-M   'P 1'
#
loop_
_entity.id
_entity.type
_entity.pdbx_description
1 polymer ?
#
loop_
_entity_poly.entity_id
_entity_poly.type
_entity_poly.pdbx_seq_one_letter_code
_entity_poly.pdbx_strand_id
1 'polypeptide(L)'
;AFAEGSRDFYPNGAQGNRAYLATATGNGQLDATSYPFITEGTHFAYVKAGESITAAYSMQNVTTNGRIRLTAPDGSIYLSTADNIGRIYQHAINQPVAGLAAMATNRDSELGGARIGYKPFEKVATPAQEGVWRIDFIAASSPTIALPSSLLANSNWTQSSNQFIAAWDVSVFANTTTTTPIGGRVYSNVFNLLIDGTNFTNGGFYGVHYVLTKDGYSYKVSENGNNGVGFTFLVNNKGYTTGANGSGSPTYKSFNTTTGLSIKDPRTADNTDGITHKMFYAKPSNQLPVSANIVGGTTWFVPAITILPLASNITFTGVEGSTTSLSSKGAYISFDSNITGTYKIVIPGNGNFVDRILTGPAVIGSNTIFWDGKAGVSVANPVDPGANLGSGNTNFDIKIQLFGGEVHFPFIDMESNPNGLIIEQLTVDGNYNIIPGSDVVYWDFNKFNIRPDAAIELDKIVIILEDYPELSIELGSHTDSRANDAYNLWLSNQRAKAAVEYLIQKGIAKSRLTWKGYGETQLLNRCANDVNCPAEDHQINRRTEFKVIR
;
A
#
# COMPACT_ATOMS: atom_id res chain seq x y z
N ALA A 1 6.94 -22.86 -1.56
CA ALA A 1 7.26 -21.46 -1.91
C ALA A 1 6.45 -21.08 -3.13
N PHE A 2 5.93 -19.86 -3.12
CA PHE A 2 5.05 -19.34 -4.16
C PHE A 2 5.91 -18.85 -5.35
N ALA A 3 5.43 -19.06 -6.57
CA ALA A 3 5.92 -18.28 -7.72
C ALA A 3 5.33 -16.89 -7.59
N GLU A 4 5.55 -16.04 -8.59
CA GLU A 4 4.98 -14.71 -8.58
C GLU A 4 4.25 -14.45 -9.91
N GLY A 5 2.93 -14.58 -9.86
CA GLY A 5 2.04 -14.38 -11.00
C GLY A 5 0.56 -14.67 -10.68
N SER A 6 -0.18 -15.12 -11.69
CA SER A 6 -1.63 -15.34 -11.61
C SER A 6 -2.09 -16.27 -10.48
N ARG A 7 -1.29 -17.30 -10.13
CA ARG A 7 -1.64 -18.22 -9.04
C ARG A 7 -1.58 -17.59 -7.66
N ASP A 8 -0.88 -16.47 -7.52
CA ASP A 8 -0.72 -15.74 -6.25
C ASP A 8 -1.86 -14.74 -6.07
N PHE A 9 -2.41 -14.21 -7.17
CA PHE A 9 -3.71 -13.54 -7.15
C PHE A 9 -4.86 -14.49 -6.84
N TYR A 10 -4.76 -15.75 -7.30
CA TYR A 10 -5.81 -16.75 -7.12
C TYR A 10 -5.25 -17.98 -6.41
N PRO A 11 -5.01 -17.95 -5.09
CA PRO A 11 -4.64 -19.15 -4.34
C PRO A 11 -5.76 -20.21 -4.37
N ASN A 12 -5.47 -21.43 -3.91
CA ASN A 12 -6.50 -22.48 -3.84
C ASN A 12 -7.66 -22.02 -2.93
N GLY A 13 -8.89 -22.17 -3.42
CA GLY A 13 -10.09 -21.66 -2.73
C GLY A 13 -10.38 -20.17 -2.91
N ALA A 14 -9.62 -19.45 -3.74
CA ALA A 14 -9.90 -18.05 -4.06
C ALA A 14 -11.32 -17.86 -4.61
N GLN A 15 -11.98 -16.80 -4.14
CA GLN A 15 -13.33 -16.42 -4.51
C GLN A 15 -13.35 -15.43 -5.69
N GLY A 16 -14.55 -15.16 -6.20
CA GLY A 16 -14.77 -14.20 -7.28
C GLY A 16 -14.30 -14.71 -8.64
N ASN A 17 -14.08 -13.78 -9.55
CA ASN A 17 -13.74 -14.09 -10.93
C ASN A 17 -12.24 -13.95 -11.20
N ARG A 18 -11.77 -14.76 -12.14
CA ARG A 18 -10.44 -14.64 -12.70
C ARG A 18 -10.36 -13.39 -13.56
N ALA A 19 -9.51 -12.46 -13.18
CA ALA A 19 -9.07 -11.38 -14.03
C ALA A 19 -7.95 -11.86 -14.97
N TYR A 20 -8.12 -11.61 -16.26
CA TYR A 20 -7.16 -11.91 -17.31
C TYR A 20 -6.19 -10.76 -17.46
N LEU A 21 -4.89 -11.04 -17.58
CA LEU A 21 -3.89 -10.00 -17.82
C LEU A 21 -3.96 -9.54 -19.28
N ALA A 22 -4.24 -8.26 -19.49
CA ALA A 22 -4.24 -7.65 -20.81
C ALA A 22 -2.80 -7.38 -21.27
N THR A 23 -2.51 -7.71 -22.54
CA THR A 23 -1.20 -7.47 -23.14
C THR A 23 -1.33 -6.82 -24.51
N ALA A 24 -0.54 -5.77 -24.74
CA ALA A 24 -0.42 -5.14 -26.04
C ALA A 24 0.40 -6.00 -27.02
N THR A 25 0.08 -5.92 -28.31
CA THR A 25 1.02 -6.29 -29.37
C THR A 25 2.15 -5.25 -29.39
N GLY A 26 3.34 -5.58 -29.87
CA GLY A 26 4.48 -4.64 -29.95
C GLY A 26 4.25 -3.35 -30.75
N ASN A 27 3.05 -3.14 -31.29
CA ASN A 27 2.56 -1.92 -31.96
C ASN A 27 1.43 -1.18 -31.18
N GLY A 28 1.12 -1.57 -29.94
CA GLY A 28 0.35 -0.76 -29.00
C GLY A 28 -1.15 -0.61 -29.25
N GLN A 29 -1.85 -1.61 -29.82
CA GLN A 29 -3.31 -1.52 -30.02
C GLN A 29 -4.10 -2.46 -29.10
N LEU A 30 -4.37 -1.97 -27.90
CA LEU A 30 -5.64 -2.16 -27.18
C LEU A 30 -6.19 -0.75 -26.94
N ASP A 31 -7.50 -0.61 -26.76
CA ASP A 31 -8.12 0.71 -26.56
C ASP A 31 -7.47 1.40 -25.34
N ALA A 32 -6.66 2.43 -25.60
CA ALA A 32 -5.92 3.14 -24.56
C ALA A 32 -6.86 3.92 -23.61
N THR A 33 -8.14 4.10 -23.97
CA THR A 33 -9.11 4.80 -23.14
C THR A 33 -9.64 3.93 -22.00
N SER A 34 -9.79 2.62 -22.18
CA SER A 34 -10.12 1.67 -21.10
C SER A 34 -8.89 1.07 -20.41
N TYR A 35 -7.73 1.09 -21.07
CA TYR A 35 -6.47 0.58 -20.50
C TYR A 35 -5.35 1.62 -20.55
N PRO A 36 -5.43 2.68 -19.74
CA PRO A 36 -4.31 3.62 -19.63
C PRO A 36 -3.06 2.87 -19.16
N PHE A 37 -1.91 3.33 -19.65
CA PHE A 37 -0.59 2.77 -19.34
C PHE A 37 -0.41 1.29 -19.71
N ILE A 38 -1.14 0.80 -20.72
CA ILE A 38 -1.01 -0.60 -21.11
C ILE A 38 0.43 -0.99 -21.46
N THR A 39 0.80 -2.21 -21.06
CA THR A 39 2.11 -2.81 -21.29
C THR A 39 1.98 -4.10 -22.10
N GLU A 40 3.11 -4.71 -22.45
CA GLU A 40 3.15 -6.05 -23.08
C GLU A 40 3.04 -7.15 -22.01
N GLY A 41 2.13 -6.98 -21.03
CA GLY A 41 2.07 -7.82 -19.83
C GLY A 41 3.36 -7.75 -19.02
N THR A 42 3.96 -6.55 -18.91
CA THR A 42 5.32 -6.36 -18.42
C THR A 42 5.44 -6.59 -16.91
N HIS A 43 6.46 -7.35 -16.52
CA HIS A 43 6.86 -7.61 -15.14
C HIS A 43 8.36 -7.32 -14.96
N PHE A 44 8.78 -7.21 -13.71
CA PHE A 44 10.17 -7.01 -13.34
C PHE A 44 10.57 -8.02 -12.27
N ALA A 45 11.81 -8.52 -12.34
CA ALA A 45 12.33 -9.46 -11.35
C ALA A 45 13.78 -9.11 -10.99
N TYR A 46 14.09 -9.05 -9.70
CA TYR A 46 15.49 -8.94 -9.27
C TYR A 46 16.15 -10.34 -9.22
N VAL A 47 17.29 -10.47 -9.89
CA VAL A 47 18.02 -11.73 -10.09
C VAL A 47 19.49 -11.51 -9.81
N LYS A 48 20.10 -12.36 -8.95
CA LYS A 48 21.54 -12.35 -8.67
C LYS A 48 22.33 -13.14 -9.69
N ALA A 49 23.63 -12.85 -9.81
CA ALA A 49 24.53 -13.65 -10.61
C ALA A 49 24.46 -15.15 -10.20
N GLY A 50 24.29 -16.04 -11.18
CA GLY A 50 24.15 -17.48 -10.97
C GLY A 50 22.73 -17.96 -10.65
N GLU A 51 21.82 -17.07 -10.27
CA GLU A 51 20.39 -17.39 -10.16
C GLU A 51 19.78 -17.53 -11.56
N SER A 52 18.68 -18.29 -11.63
CA SER A 52 17.91 -18.47 -12.86
C SER A 52 16.56 -17.77 -12.77
N ILE A 53 16.25 -16.96 -13.78
CA ILE A 53 14.92 -16.41 -14.00
C ILE A 53 14.14 -17.30 -14.96
N THR A 54 12.87 -17.52 -14.64
CA THR A 54 11.94 -18.31 -15.43
C THR A 54 10.67 -17.51 -15.69
N ALA A 55 10.07 -17.73 -16.84
CA ALA A 55 8.83 -17.08 -17.23
C ALA A 55 7.94 -18.04 -18.03
N ALA A 56 6.63 -17.95 -17.81
CA ALA A 56 5.64 -18.66 -18.60
C ALA A 56 4.30 -17.93 -18.61
N TYR A 57 3.51 -18.17 -19.65
CA TYR A 57 2.15 -17.66 -19.79
C TYR A 57 1.30 -18.57 -20.66
N SER A 58 -0.02 -18.52 -20.51
CA SER A 58 -0.96 -19.45 -21.14
C SER A 58 -1.08 -19.29 -22.66
N MET A 59 -0.64 -18.14 -23.21
CA MET A 59 -0.74 -17.82 -24.63
C MET A 59 0.49 -18.22 -25.46
N GLN A 60 1.60 -18.60 -24.83
CA GLN A 60 2.79 -19.07 -25.54
C GLN A 60 2.40 -20.17 -26.53
N ASN A 61 2.78 -20.01 -27.80
CA ASN A 61 2.53 -20.99 -28.85
C ASN A 61 1.03 -21.38 -29.03
N VAL A 62 0.12 -20.48 -28.68
CA VAL A 62 -1.31 -20.59 -29.06
C VAL A 62 -1.51 -20.12 -30.51
N THR A 63 -0.74 -19.13 -30.96
CA THR A 63 -0.58 -18.77 -32.38
C THR A 63 0.90 -18.49 -32.71
N THR A 64 1.24 -18.31 -33.99
CA THR A 64 2.63 -18.27 -34.47
C THR A 64 3.49 -17.13 -33.91
N ASN A 65 2.95 -16.05 -33.32
CA ASN A 65 3.76 -14.90 -32.86
C ASN A 65 3.79 -14.62 -31.35
N GLY A 66 3.12 -15.41 -30.51
CA GLY A 66 3.17 -15.21 -29.05
C GLY A 66 4.58 -15.54 -28.55
N ARG A 67 5.23 -14.61 -27.84
CA ARG A 67 6.62 -14.77 -27.34
C ARG A 67 6.80 -14.20 -25.94
N ILE A 68 7.74 -14.79 -25.21
CA ILE A 68 8.28 -14.22 -23.98
C ILE A 68 9.55 -13.48 -24.36
N ARG A 69 9.68 -12.24 -23.88
CA ARG A 69 10.92 -11.46 -23.97
C ARG A 69 11.48 -11.21 -22.58
N LEU A 70 12.70 -11.66 -22.36
CA LEU A 70 13.50 -11.33 -21.19
C LEU A 70 14.56 -10.30 -21.59
N THR A 71 14.58 -9.16 -20.93
CA THR A 71 15.62 -8.14 -21.11
C THR A 71 16.44 -8.05 -19.83
N ALA A 72 17.71 -8.41 -19.91
CA ALA A 72 18.64 -8.37 -18.79
C ALA A 72 19.11 -6.94 -18.50
N PRO A 73 19.62 -6.65 -17.28
CA PRO A 73 20.11 -5.31 -16.90
C PRO A 73 21.19 -4.72 -17.83
N ASP A 74 22.00 -5.57 -18.46
CA ASP A 74 23.03 -5.18 -19.43
C ASP A 74 22.46 -4.80 -20.82
N GLY A 75 21.14 -4.91 -21.02
CA GLY A 75 20.46 -4.66 -22.29
C GLY A 75 20.33 -5.87 -23.20
N SER A 76 20.86 -7.04 -22.82
CA SER A 76 20.72 -8.29 -23.58
C SER A 76 19.25 -8.71 -23.66
N ILE A 77 18.79 -9.07 -24.85
CA ILE A 77 17.41 -9.51 -25.12
C ILE A 77 17.39 -11.00 -25.45
N TYR A 78 16.51 -11.74 -24.78
CA TYR A 78 16.25 -13.15 -25.03
C TYR A 78 14.78 -13.37 -25.39
N LEU A 79 14.52 -14.04 -26.50
CA LEU A 79 13.18 -14.38 -26.96
C LEU A 79 12.94 -15.89 -26.83
N SER A 80 11.75 -16.27 -26.37
CA SER A 80 11.33 -17.67 -26.42
C SER A 80 11.20 -18.15 -27.88
N THR A 81 11.35 -19.45 -28.08
CA THR A 81 11.05 -20.12 -29.34
C THR A 81 9.53 -20.20 -29.55
N ALA A 82 9.10 -20.48 -30.79
CA ALA A 82 7.68 -20.70 -31.11
C ALA A 82 7.23 -22.13 -30.74
N ASP A 83 7.52 -22.56 -29.51
CA ASP A 83 7.22 -23.90 -29.01
C ASP A 83 6.53 -23.82 -27.64
N ASN A 84 6.28 -24.99 -27.02
CA ASN A 84 5.64 -25.05 -25.71
C ASN A 84 6.55 -24.67 -24.52
N ILE A 85 7.80 -24.22 -24.75
CA ILE A 85 8.66 -23.70 -23.68
C ILE A 85 8.14 -22.33 -23.25
N GLY A 86 7.85 -22.18 -21.96
CA GLY A 86 7.21 -20.99 -21.40
C GLY A 86 5.69 -20.96 -21.59
N ARG A 87 5.07 -22.09 -21.96
CA ARG A 87 3.61 -22.21 -22.01
C ARG A 87 3.10 -22.80 -20.70
N ILE A 88 2.09 -22.17 -20.10
CA ILE A 88 1.29 -22.78 -19.05
C ILE A 88 0.16 -23.54 -19.75
N TYR A 89 0.17 -24.88 -19.67
CA TYR A 89 -0.81 -25.76 -20.34
C TYR A 89 -0.84 -27.14 -19.69
N GLN A 90 -1.91 -27.90 -19.94
CA GLN A 90 -2.06 -29.27 -19.46
C GLN A 90 -0.99 -30.22 -20.04
N HIS A 91 -0.12 -30.75 -19.17
CA HIS A 91 1.00 -31.62 -19.54
C HIS A 91 0.62 -33.09 -19.82
N ALA A 92 -0.35 -33.66 -19.11
CA ALA A 92 -0.57 -35.11 -19.12
C ALA A 92 -1.35 -35.65 -20.31
N ILE A 93 -2.19 -34.83 -20.94
CA ILE A 93 -3.23 -35.37 -21.83
C ILE A 93 -2.81 -35.35 -23.31
N ASN A 94 -1.84 -34.51 -23.72
CA ASN A 94 -1.56 -34.36 -25.15
C ASN A 94 -0.08 -34.27 -25.59
N GLN A 95 0.95 -34.18 -24.74
CA GLN A 95 2.37 -34.28 -25.14
C GLN A 95 3.31 -34.56 -23.94
N PRO A 96 4.07 -35.67 -23.89
CA PRO A 96 4.98 -35.95 -22.78
C PRO A 96 6.29 -35.15 -22.91
N VAL A 97 6.62 -34.34 -21.89
CA VAL A 97 7.98 -33.82 -21.66
C VAL A 97 8.60 -34.64 -20.53
N ALA A 98 9.70 -35.33 -20.81
CA ALA A 98 10.39 -36.16 -19.80
C ALA A 98 10.82 -35.31 -18.59
N GLY A 99 10.46 -35.76 -17.38
CA GLY A 99 10.88 -35.11 -16.12
C GLY A 99 9.89 -34.09 -15.53
N LEU A 100 8.73 -33.84 -16.16
CA LEU A 100 7.66 -33.03 -15.58
C LEU A 100 6.46 -33.91 -15.19
N ALA A 101 5.75 -33.53 -14.13
CA ALA A 101 4.61 -34.31 -13.63
C ALA A 101 3.39 -34.17 -14.57
N ALA A 102 2.63 -35.26 -14.69
CA ALA A 102 1.39 -35.30 -15.45
C ALA A 102 0.29 -34.50 -14.72
N MET A 103 -0.08 -33.33 -15.25
CA MET A 103 -1.17 -32.47 -14.73
C MET A 103 -2.53 -32.81 -15.37
N ALA A 104 -3.58 -32.92 -14.56
CA ALA A 104 -4.92 -33.31 -15.00
C ALA A 104 -5.70 -32.16 -15.68
N THR A 105 -5.38 -30.90 -15.38
CA THR A 105 -6.02 -29.71 -15.96
C THR A 105 -5.02 -28.57 -16.22
N ASN A 106 -5.43 -27.51 -16.94
CA ASN A 106 -4.60 -26.30 -17.11
C ASN A 106 -4.38 -25.60 -15.76
N ARG A 107 -5.42 -25.58 -14.91
CA ARG A 107 -5.33 -25.04 -13.55
C ARG A 107 -4.36 -25.82 -12.67
N ASP A 108 -4.27 -27.14 -12.81
CA ASP A 108 -3.27 -27.93 -12.09
C ASP A 108 -1.85 -27.59 -12.56
N SER A 109 -1.64 -27.37 -13.87
CA SER A 109 -0.35 -26.91 -14.40
C SER A 109 0.05 -25.54 -13.84
N GLU A 110 -0.90 -24.59 -13.83
CA GLU A 110 -0.69 -23.26 -13.23
C GLU A 110 -0.32 -23.37 -11.74
N LEU A 111 -1.08 -24.15 -10.97
CA LEU A 111 -0.81 -24.36 -9.54
C LEU A 111 0.51 -25.12 -9.29
N GLY A 112 0.90 -26.03 -10.17
CA GLY A 112 2.19 -26.72 -10.13
C GLY A 112 3.38 -25.77 -10.32
N GLY A 113 3.25 -24.76 -11.17
CA GLY A 113 4.27 -23.74 -11.42
C GLY A 113 5.48 -24.22 -12.20
N ALA A 114 6.48 -23.33 -12.34
CA ALA A 114 7.67 -23.58 -13.14
C ALA A 114 8.42 -24.85 -12.70
N ARG A 115 8.85 -25.66 -13.68
CA ARG A 115 9.58 -26.94 -13.53
C ARG A 115 8.79 -28.10 -12.93
N ILE A 116 7.53 -27.90 -12.52
CA ILE A 116 6.64 -28.96 -12.03
C ILE A 116 5.41 -29.07 -12.91
N GLY A 117 4.65 -27.97 -12.97
CA GLY A 117 3.44 -27.86 -13.74
C GLY A 117 3.70 -27.58 -15.22
N TYR A 118 4.83 -26.93 -15.56
CA TYR A 118 5.24 -26.71 -16.95
C TYR A 118 6.74 -26.48 -17.13
N LYS A 119 7.20 -26.56 -18.39
CA LYS A 119 8.58 -26.19 -18.78
C LYS A 119 8.68 -24.68 -19.03
N PRO A 120 9.35 -23.90 -18.16
CA PRO A 120 9.43 -22.46 -18.35
C PRO A 120 10.43 -22.06 -19.44
N PHE A 121 10.32 -20.84 -19.95
CA PHE A 121 11.44 -20.18 -20.62
C PHE A 121 12.40 -19.67 -19.55
N GLU A 122 13.66 -20.09 -19.63
CA GLU A 122 14.61 -19.96 -18.52
C GLU A 122 15.95 -19.37 -18.98
N LYS A 123 16.52 -18.48 -18.14
CA LYS A 123 17.87 -17.93 -18.30
C LYS A 123 18.58 -17.85 -16.95
N VAL A 124 19.89 -18.11 -16.98
CA VAL A 124 20.79 -17.92 -15.84
C VAL A 124 21.46 -16.57 -15.97
N ALA A 125 21.41 -15.75 -14.92
CA ALA A 125 22.04 -14.45 -14.92
C ALA A 125 23.56 -14.59 -14.82
N THR A 126 24.30 -13.96 -15.74
CA THR A 126 25.74 -13.79 -15.62
C THR A 126 26.07 -12.68 -14.60
N PRO A 127 27.33 -12.52 -14.16
CA PRO A 127 27.71 -11.40 -13.29
C PRO A 127 27.37 -10.01 -13.85
N ALA A 128 27.44 -9.82 -15.17
CA ALA A 128 27.06 -8.56 -15.82
C ALA A 128 25.54 -8.32 -15.85
N GLN A 129 24.76 -9.36 -15.56
CA GLN A 129 23.30 -9.36 -15.64
C GLN A 129 22.62 -9.45 -14.26
N GLU A 130 23.39 -9.30 -13.18
CA GLU A 130 22.82 -9.11 -11.85
C GLU A 130 22.06 -7.79 -11.78
N GLY A 131 20.79 -7.85 -11.36
CA GLY A 131 19.92 -6.68 -11.28
C GLY A 131 18.47 -7.01 -11.62
N VAL A 132 17.73 -6.00 -12.05
CA VAL A 132 16.32 -6.10 -12.42
C VAL A 132 16.18 -6.43 -13.89
N TRP A 133 15.66 -7.63 -14.15
CA TRP A 133 15.25 -8.08 -15.46
C TRP A 133 13.85 -7.57 -15.78
N ARG A 134 13.60 -7.19 -17.04
CA ARG A 134 12.27 -6.90 -17.57
C ARG A 134 11.75 -8.14 -18.31
N ILE A 135 10.50 -8.49 -18.07
CA ILE A 135 9.82 -9.67 -18.62
C ILE A 135 8.57 -9.19 -19.34
N ASP A 136 8.46 -9.43 -20.64
CA ASP A 136 7.26 -9.12 -21.42
C ASP A 136 6.59 -10.40 -21.93
N PHE A 137 5.27 -10.46 -21.84
CA PHE A 137 4.40 -11.50 -22.38
C PHE A 137 3.71 -10.98 -23.64
N ILE A 138 4.38 -11.10 -24.78
CA ILE A 138 3.97 -10.47 -26.04
C ILE A 138 2.79 -11.22 -26.66
N ALA A 139 1.75 -10.46 -27.03
CA ALA A 139 0.57 -10.96 -27.73
C ALA A 139 0.90 -11.57 -29.11
N ALA A 140 0.07 -12.53 -29.54
CA ALA A 140 0.40 -13.43 -30.63
C ALA A 140 -0.07 -12.96 -32.04
N SER A 141 -0.93 -11.94 -32.13
CA SER A 141 -1.32 -11.26 -33.37
C SER A 141 -2.07 -9.96 -33.09
N SER A 142 -2.29 -9.13 -34.13
CA SER A 142 -3.14 -7.92 -34.09
C SER A 142 -4.54 -8.20 -33.51
N PRO A 143 -5.16 -7.30 -32.72
CA PRO A 143 -6.43 -7.51 -32.03
C PRO A 143 -7.54 -8.00 -32.96
N THR A 144 -8.03 -9.21 -32.72
CA THR A 144 -9.47 -9.46 -32.83
C THR A 144 -9.95 -9.52 -31.39
N ILE A 145 -10.66 -8.48 -30.94
CA ILE A 145 -11.10 -8.33 -29.55
C ILE A 145 -12.26 -9.32 -29.32
N ALA A 146 -11.92 -10.58 -29.08
CA ALA A 146 -12.82 -11.53 -28.47
C ALA A 146 -12.57 -11.46 -26.96
N LEU A 147 -13.54 -10.95 -26.21
CA LEU A 147 -13.50 -10.98 -24.75
C LEU A 147 -13.53 -12.46 -24.29
N PRO A 148 -12.60 -12.88 -23.41
CA PRO A 148 -12.67 -14.21 -22.81
C PRO A 148 -13.94 -14.29 -21.97
N SER A 149 -14.57 -15.47 -21.89
CA SER A 149 -15.75 -15.67 -21.04
C SER A 149 -15.44 -15.54 -19.56
N SER A 150 -16.38 -15.02 -18.77
CA SER A 150 -16.36 -15.05 -17.31
C SER A 150 -15.99 -16.43 -16.73
N LEU A 151 -15.07 -16.46 -15.76
CA LEU A 151 -14.63 -17.68 -15.09
C LEU A 151 -14.36 -17.41 -13.61
N LEU A 152 -14.74 -18.35 -12.74
CA LEU A 152 -14.36 -18.31 -11.32
C LEU A 152 -12.83 -18.39 -11.16
N ALA A 153 -12.29 -17.67 -10.19
CA ALA A 153 -10.84 -17.59 -9.92
C ALA A 153 -10.16 -18.97 -9.79
N ASN A 154 -10.83 -19.91 -9.12
CA ASN A 154 -10.32 -21.24 -8.82
C ASN A 154 -10.66 -22.32 -9.87
N SER A 155 -11.47 -22.01 -10.88
CA SER A 155 -11.91 -22.98 -11.90
C SER A 155 -10.80 -23.33 -12.90
N ASN A 156 -10.96 -24.48 -13.55
CA ASN A 156 -10.16 -24.79 -14.74
C ASN A 156 -10.44 -23.79 -15.86
N TRP A 157 -9.37 -23.38 -16.56
CA TRP A 157 -9.44 -22.37 -17.60
C TRP A 157 -8.96 -22.91 -18.95
N THR A 158 -9.37 -22.23 -20.01
CA THR A 158 -8.87 -22.43 -21.37
C THR A 158 -8.39 -21.10 -21.91
N GLN A 159 -7.38 -21.12 -22.78
CA GLN A 159 -6.93 -19.91 -23.46
C GLN A 159 -7.83 -19.63 -24.67
N SER A 160 -8.70 -18.62 -24.57
CA SER A 160 -9.70 -18.27 -25.60
C SER A 160 -9.38 -17.01 -26.41
N SER A 161 -8.44 -16.17 -25.95
CA SER A 161 -8.04 -14.91 -26.60
C SER A 161 -6.53 -14.84 -26.88
N ASN A 162 -6.12 -13.97 -27.81
CA ASN A 162 -4.72 -13.72 -28.15
C ASN A 162 -4.17 -12.41 -27.57
N GLN A 163 -4.91 -11.75 -26.67
CA GLN A 163 -4.52 -10.52 -25.97
C GLN A 163 -4.81 -10.54 -24.46
N PHE A 164 -5.58 -11.51 -23.99
CA PHE A 164 -5.93 -11.68 -22.58
C PHE A 164 -5.36 -13.00 -22.06
N ILE A 165 -4.40 -12.90 -21.15
CA ILE A 165 -3.65 -14.03 -20.62
C ILE A 165 -4.40 -14.59 -19.41
N ALA A 166 -4.85 -15.85 -19.52
CA ALA A 166 -5.56 -16.54 -18.45
C ALA A 166 -4.65 -16.90 -17.26
N ALA A 167 -3.39 -17.22 -17.53
CA ALA A 167 -2.40 -17.53 -16.51
C ALA A 167 -1.00 -17.07 -16.93
N TRP A 168 -0.24 -16.55 -15.97
CA TRP A 168 1.15 -16.13 -16.11
C TRP A 168 1.93 -16.41 -14.83
N ASP A 169 3.24 -16.57 -14.97
CA ASP A 169 4.18 -16.86 -13.89
C ASP A 169 5.56 -16.30 -14.26
N VAL A 170 6.17 -15.58 -13.31
CA VAL A 170 7.60 -15.29 -13.30
C VAL A 170 8.16 -15.82 -11.98
N SER A 171 9.27 -16.55 -12.05
CA SER A 171 9.90 -17.13 -10.86
C SER A 171 11.41 -17.01 -10.93
N VAL A 172 12.03 -16.68 -9.78
CA VAL A 172 13.49 -16.70 -9.60
C VAL A 172 13.86 -17.94 -8.80
N PHE A 173 14.90 -18.65 -9.21
CA PHE A 173 15.40 -19.83 -8.52
C PHE A 173 16.90 -19.68 -8.23
N ALA A 174 17.37 -20.31 -7.16
CA ALA A 174 18.79 -20.26 -6.78
C ALA A 174 19.72 -20.83 -7.86
N ASN A 175 19.22 -21.73 -8.71
CA ASN A 175 19.90 -22.30 -9.88
C ASN A 175 18.89 -23.07 -10.76
N THR A 176 19.37 -23.72 -11.82
CA THR A 176 18.58 -24.48 -12.80
C THR A 176 18.00 -25.82 -12.31
N THR A 177 18.44 -26.34 -11.15
CA THR A 177 18.05 -27.67 -10.63
C THR A 177 17.08 -27.62 -9.46
N THR A 178 17.01 -26.49 -8.75
CA THR A 178 16.07 -26.30 -7.64
C THR A 178 14.60 -26.31 -8.11
N THR A 179 13.68 -26.77 -7.28
CA THR A 179 12.23 -26.79 -7.63
C THR A 179 11.40 -25.80 -6.82
N THR A 180 12.05 -25.11 -5.87
CA THR A 180 11.41 -24.13 -4.98
C THR A 180 11.89 -22.73 -5.37
N PRO A 181 10.99 -21.84 -5.83
CA PRO A 181 11.37 -20.47 -6.18
C PRO A 181 11.67 -19.62 -4.95
N ILE A 182 12.46 -18.57 -5.16
CA ILE A 182 12.73 -17.49 -4.21
C ILE A 182 11.62 -16.44 -4.41
N GLY A 183 10.69 -16.35 -3.45
CA GLY A 183 9.60 -15.37 -3.50
C GLY A 183 10.04 -13.95 -3.12
N GLY A 184 9.19 -12.96 -3.41
CA GLY A 184 9.41 -11.56 -3.10
C GLY A 184 10.40 -10.87 -4.02
N ARG A 185 10.59 -11.37 -5.24
CA ARG A 185 11.57 -10.88 -6.22
C ARG A 185 10.91 -10.20 -7.41
N VAL A 186 9.66 -10.50 -7.67
CA VAL A 186 8.91 -10.10 -8.86
C VAL A 186 7.86 -9.06 -8.49
N TYR A 187 7.84 -7.98 -9.26
CA TYR A 187 6.88 -6.90 -9.11
C TYR A 187 6.39 -6.41 -10.47
N SER A 188 5.27 -5.69 -10.44
CA SER A 188 4.81 -4.84 -11.54
C SER A 188 4.65 -3.39 -11.06
N ASN A 189 4.72 -2.46 -12.00
CA ASN A 189 4.43 -1.05 -11.77
C ASN A 189 2.97 -0.70 -12.08
N VAL A 190 2.30 -1.52 -12.89
CA VAL A 190 0.92 -1.32 -13.31
C VAL A 190 0.29 -2.66 -13.68
N PHE A 191 -0.96 -2.85 -13.31
CA PHE A 191 -1.76 -3.99 -13.74
C PHE A 191 -2.87 -3.51 -14.68
N ASN A 192 -2.97 -4.16 -15.84
CA ASN A 192 -4.06 -3.99 -16.79
C ASN A 192 -4.80 -5.32 -16.84
N LEU A 193 -5.98 -5.38 -16.24
CA LEU A 193 -6.72 -6.62 -16.07
C LEU A 193 -8.12 -6.50 -16.68
N LEU A 194 -8.69 -7.64 -17.06
CA LEU A 194 -10.05 -7.76 -17.56
C LEU A 194 -10.81 -8.82 -16.77
N ILE A 195 -12.00 -8.47 -16.27
CA ILE A 195 -13.01 -9.44 -15.82
C ILE A 195 -14.20 -9.33 -16.77
N ASP A 196 -14.42 -10.38 -17.57
CA ASP A 196 -15.61 -10.45 -18.40
C ASP A 196 -16.83 -10.77 -17.52
N GLY A 197 -17.67 -9.77 -17.26
CA GLY A 197 -18.92 -9.99 -16.55
C GLY A 197 -19.61 -8.69 -16.11
N THR A 198 -20.91 -8.58 -16.39
CA THR A 198 -21.77 -7.48 -15.90
C THR A 198 -22.33 -7.74 -14.50
N ASN A 199 -21.97 -8.87 -13.87
CA ASN A 199 -22.40 -9.19 -12.51
C ASN A 199 -21.47 -8.54 -11.47
N PHE A 200 -21.71 -7.26 -11.25
CA PHE A 200 -20.98 -6.43 -10.28
C PHE A 200 -21.27 -6.79 -8.81
N THR A 201 -22.20 -7.70 -8.55
CA THR A 201 -22.59 -8.10 -7.18
C THR A 201 -21.76 -9.28 -6.66
N ASN A 202 -21.52 -10.30 -7.49
CA ASN A 202 -20.90 -11.57 -7.04
C ASN A 202 -19.65 -11.98 -7.84
N GLY A 203 -19.24 -11.23 -8.86
CA GLY A 203 -18.16 -11.57 -9.79
C GLY A 203 -16.91 -10.70 -9.70
N GLY A 204 -16.54 -10.22 -8.51
CA GLY A 204 -15.43 -9.28 -8.32
C GLY A 204 -14.03 -9.90 -8.30
N PHE A 205 -13.03 -9.02 -8.31
CA PHE A 205 -11.60 -9.29 -8.13
C PHE A 205 -11.23 -9.28 -6.65
N TYR A 206 -10.58 -10.35 -6.20
CA TYR A 206 -10.12 -10.53 -4.82
C TYR A 206 -8.62 -10.83 -4.75
N GLY A 207 -7.86 -10.34 -5.73
CA GLY A 207 -6.40 -10.49 -5.73
C GLY A 207 -5.76 -9.87 -4.49
N VAL A 208 -4.62 -10.40 -4.08
CA VAL A 208 -3.79 -9.82 -3.02
C VAL A 208 -2.45 -9.46 -3.63
N HIS A 209 -1.95 -8.27 -3.30
CA HIS A 209 -0.60 -7.84 -3.66
C HIS A 209 0.06 -7.11 -2.50
N TYR A 210 1.37 -6.93 -2.62
CA TYR A 210 2.20 -6.29 -1.62
C TYR A 210 2.85 -5.05 -2.22
N VAL A 211 2.68 -3.91 -1.59
CA VAL A 211 3.29 -2.65 -2.03
C VAL A 211 4.54 -2.41 -1.23
N LEU A 212 5.62 -2.05 -1.92
CA LEU A 212 6.83 -1.49 -1.34
C LEU A 212 6.96 -0.03 -1.79
N THR A 213 6.94 0.88 -0.84
CA THR A 213 7.11 2.32 -1.10
C THR A 213 8.59 2.70 -1.15
N LYS A 214 8.90 3.81 -1.82
CA LYS A 214 10.28 4.28 -2.02
C LYS A 214 10.99 4.71 -0.73
N ASP A 215 10.21 5.04 0.30
CA ASP A 215 10.67 5.39 1.64
C ASP A 215 10.67 4.19 2.61
N GLY A 216 10.41 2.98 2.10
CA GLY A 216 10.64 1.72 2.82
C GLY A 216 9.45 1.20 3.61
N TYR A 217 8.26 1.75 3.43
CA TYR A 217 7.04 1.18 4.01
C TYR A 217 6.53 0.05 3.12
N SER A 218 5.91 -0.94 3.75
CA SER A 218 5.30 -2.05 3.03
C SER A 218 3.85 -2.20 3.42
N TYR A 219 3.02 -2.62 2.47
CA TYR A 219 1.59 -2.81 2.67
C TYR A 219 1.15 -4.11 2.02
N LYS A 220 0.30 -4.88 2.69
CA LYS A 220 -0.54 -5.89 2.06
C LYS A 220 -1.83 -5.21 1.62
N VAL A 221 -2.19 -5.39 0.37
CA VAL A 221 -3.37 -4.80 -0.26
C VAL A 221 -4.23 -5.95 -0.74
N SER A 222 -5.41 -6.09 -0.15
CA SER A 222 -6.39 -7.10 -0.53
C SER A 222 -7.54 -6.43 -1.25
N GLU A 223 -7.73 -6.81 -2.51
CA GLU A 223 -8.89 -6.43 -3.31
C GLU A 223 -10.13 -7.08 -2.70
N ASN A 224 -11.22 -6.34 -2.60
CA ASN A 224 -12.39 -6.76 -1.83
C ASN A 224 -13.65 -6.90 -2.68
N GLY A 225 -13.50 -7.50 -3.86
CA GLY A 225 -14.60 -7.68 -4.81
C GLY A 225 -14.73 -6.54 -5.81
N ASN A 226 -13.62 -5.88 -6.13
CA ASN A 226 -13.54 -4.83 -7.13
C ASN A 226 -13.91 -5.38 -8.50
N ASN A 227 -14.85 -4.76 -9.21
CA ASN A 227 -15.26 -5.23 -10.52
C ASN A 227 -15.08 -4.11 -11.56
N GLY A 228 -14.14 -4.39 -12.46
CA GLY A 228 -13.75 -3.64 -13.64
C GLY A 228 -13.99 -4.53 -14.86
N VAL A 229 -14.72 -4.13 -15.91
CA VAL A 229 -14.77 -4.91 -17.17
C VAL A 229 -13.35 -4.98 -17.71
N GLY A 230 -12.76 -3.82 -17.99
CA GLY A 230 -11.34 -3.62 -18.25
C GLY A 230 -10.82 -2.51 -17.37
N PHE A 231 -9.84 -2.78 -16.53
CA PHE A 231 -9.40 -1.83 -15.51
C PHE A 231 -7.88 -1.79 -15.37
N THR A 232 -7.40 -0.63 -14.95
CA THR A 232 -5.99 -0.39 -14.64
C THR A 232 -5.84 0.01 -13.18
N PHE A 233 -4.86 -0.57 -12.49
CA PHE A 233 -4.43 -0.03 -11.20
C PHE A 233 -2.92 0.00 -11.06
N LEU A 234 -2.47 0.97 -10.27
CA LEU A 234 -1.07 1.23 -9.96
C LEU A 234 -0.98 1.82 -8.56
N VAL A 235 0.24 1.94 -8.05
CA VAL A 235 0.49 2.54 -6.73
C VAL A 235 1.57 3.59 -6.84
N ASN A 236 1.34 4.76 -6.24
CA ASN A 236 2.26 5.90 -6.33
C ASN A 236 2.21 6.75 -5.05
N ASN A 237 3.06 7.77 -4.99
CA ASN A 237 3.23 8.61 -3.79
C ASN A 237 2.19 9.72 -3.63
N LYS A 238 1.40 10.07 -4.66
CA LYS A 238 0.55 11.30 -4.65
C LYS A 238 -0.85 11.13 -5.27
N GLY A 239 -1.18 9.94 -5.73
CA GLY A 239 -2.39 9.67 -6.49
C GLY A 239 -2.42 10.49 -7.77
N TYR A 240 -3.53 11.17 -7.99
CA TYR A 240 -3.70 12.17 -9.05
C TYR A 240 -3.23 13.54 -8.58
N THR A 241 -2.58 14.29 -9.44
CA THR A 241 -1.97 15.57 -9.15
C THR A 241 -2.60 16.73 -9.93
N THR A 242 -2.30 17.96 -9.52
CA THR A 242 -2.80 19.17 -10.21
C THR A 242 -2.11 19.43 -11.55
N GLY A 243 -0.89 18.90 -11.75
CA GLY A 243 -0.11 19.04 -12.97
C GLY A 243 0.09 17.71 -13.72
N ALA A 244 0.48 17.80 -14.98
CA ALA A 244 0.69 16.64 -15.86
C ALA A 244 1.79 15.70 -15.34
N ASN A 245 1.70 14.42 -15.69
CA ASN A 245 2.69 13.38 -15.37
C ASN A 245 3.05 13.28 -13.87
N GLY A 246 2.09 13.52 -12.98
CA GLY A 246 2.31 13.43 -11.53
C GLY A 246 2.99 14.66 -10.91
N SER A 247 3.08 15.78 -11.64
CA SER A 247 3.66 17.03 -11.13
C SER A 247 2.66 17.83 -10.28
N GLY A 248 3.19 18.55 -9.30
CA GLY A 248 2.38 19.39 -8.42
C GLY A 248 1.71 18.61 -7.29
N SER A 249 0.71 19.22 -6.67
CA SER A 249 0.11 18.73 -5.42
C SER A 249 -0.84 17.56 -5.66
N PRO A 250 -0.93 16.59 -4.71
CA PRO A 250 -1.98 15.57 -4.73
C PRO A 250 -3.37 16.23 -4.65
N THR A 251 -4.33 15.65 -5.38
CA THR A 251 -5.70 16.18 -5.46
C THR A 251 -6.66 15.52 -4.47
N TYR A 252 -6.35 14.30 -4.00
CA TYR A 252 -7.19 13.47 -3.12
C TYR A 252 -8.63 13.30 -3.63
N LYS A 253 -8.81 13.26 -4.95
CA LYS A 253 -10.12 13.19 -5.59
C LYS A 253 -10.18 12.05 -6.59
N SER A 254 -11.39 11.52 -6.77
CA SER A 254 -11.75 10.67 -7.89
C SER A 254 -12.10 11.53 -9.11
N PHE A 255 -11.96 10.94 -10.30
CA PHE A 255 -12.26 11.58 -11.58
C PHE A 255 -13.22 10.72 -12.39
N ASN A 256 -13.98 11.34 -13.29
CA ASN A 256 -14.93 10.70 -14.20
C ASN A 256 -14.43 10.63 -15.65
N THR A 257 -13.10 10.68 -15.85
CA THR A 257 -12.44 10.55 -17.16
C THR A 257 -11.24 9.62 -17.03
N THR A 258 -10.98 8.85 -18.07
CA THR A 258 -9.79 8.00 -18.23
C THR A 258 -8.73 8.64 -19.15
N THR A 259 -9.04 9.79 -19.75
CA THR A 259 -8.15 10.51 -20.68
C THR A 259 -7.50 11.72 -20.02
N GLY A 260 -6.25 12.02 -20.39
CA GLY A 260 -5.52 13.19 -19.89
C GLY A 260 -5.22 13.14 -18.39
N LEU A 261 -5.01 11.94 -17.84
CA LEU A 261 -4.81 11.75 -16.41
C LEU A 261 -3.55 12.48 -15.92
N SER A 262 -3.73 13.41 -14.98
CA SER A 262 -2.64 14.05 -14.24
C SER A 262 -2.12 13.11 -13.17
N ILE A 263 -1.33 12.12 -13.58
CA ILE A 263 -0.79 11.06 -12.73
C ILE A 263 0.60 10.67 -13.21
N LYS A 264 1.46 10.19 -12.32
CA LYS A 264 2.77 9.66 -12.69
C LYS A 264 2.60 8.45 -13.62
N ASP A 265 3.10 8.54 -14.85
CA ASP A 265 3.12 7.40 -15.78
C ASP A 265 4.03 6.28 -15.22
N PRO A 266 3.48 5.11 -14.84
CA PRO A 266 4.20 4.03 -14.17
C PRO A 266 5.21 3.31 -15.06
N ARG A 267 5.19 3.58 -16.38
CA ARG A 267 6.11 2.99 -17.37
C ARG A 267 7.40 3.79 -17.53
N THR A 268 7.43 5.01 -16.98
CA THR A 268 8.56 5.94 -17.10
C THR A 268 9.38 5.97 -15.82
N ALA A 269 10.69 6.25 -15.92
CA ALA A 269 11.56 6.38 -14.76
C ALA A 269 11.04 7.42 -13.75
N ASP A 270 11.14 7.12 -12.46
CA ASP A 270 10.78 8.06 -11.40
C ASP A 270 11.59 9.35 -11.46
N ASN A 271 11.02 10.44 -10.95
CA ASN A 271 11.75 11.70 -10.72
C ASN A 271 11.66 12.10 -9.24
N THR A 272 12.02 13.33 -8.89
CA THR A 272 11.98 13.78 -7.48
C THR A 272 10.57 13.94 -6.93
N ASP A 273 9.58 14.15 -7.80
CA ASP A 273 8.22 14.54 -7.42
C ASP A 273 7.21 13.39 -7.65
N GLY A 274 7.28 12.72 -8.80
CA GLY A 274 6.43 11.59 -9.17
C GLY A 274 7.14 10.25 -9.03
N ILE A 275 6.70 9.44 -8.08
CA ILE A 275 7.24 8.12 -7.76
C ILE A 275 6.20 7.03 -8.04
N THR A 276 6.60 5.98 -8.75
CA THR A 276 5.81 4.76 -8.92
C THR A 276 6.26 3.72 -7.91
N HIS A 277 5.39 3.34 -6.98
CA HIS A 277 5.70 2.29 -6.01
C HIS A 277 5.60 0.89 -6.65
N LYS A 278 6.27 -0.08 -6.02
CA LYS A 278 6.40 -1.43 -6.59
C LYS A 278 5.33 -2.35 -6.02
N MET A 279 4.56 -3.01 -6.87
CA MET A 279 3.55 -4.00 -6.49
C MET A 279 4.09 -5.41 -6.70
N PHE A 280 4.40 -6.11 -5.61
CA PHE A 280 4.84 -7.50 -5.58
C PHE A 280 3.66 -8.46 -5.43
N TYR A 281 3.84 -9.68 -5.94
CA TYR A 281 2.88 -10.78 -5.77
C TYR A 281 2.99 -11.44 -4.41
N ALA A 282 4.21 -11.51 -3.87
CA ALA A 282 4.49 -12.01 -2.53
C ALA A 282 5.07 -10.89 -1.66
N LYS A 283 5.20 -11.14 -0.35
CA LYS A 283 5.94 -10.26 0.55
C LYS A 283 7.32 -9.97 -0.05
N PRO A 284 7.76 -8.69 -0.16
CA PRO A 284 9.06 -8.36 -0.72
C PRO A 284 10.18 -9.13 -0.02
N SER A 285 11.17 -9.63 -0.77
CA SER A 285 12.23 -10.45 -0.20
C SER A 285 13.18 -9.61 0.65
N ASN A 286 13.57 -10.12 1.82
CA ASN A 286 14.65 -9.53 2.62
C ASN A 286 16.02 -9.59 1.92
N GLN A 287 16.11 -10.30 0.79
CA GLN A 287 17.32 -10.37 -0.02
C GLN A 287 17.38 -9.28 -1.10
N LEU A 288 16.39 -8.40 -1.20
CA LEU A 288 16.41 -7.26 -2.12
C LEU A 288 17.50 -6.25 -1.68
N PRO A 289 18.33 -5.74 -2.60
CA PRO A 289 19.33 -4.73 -2.28
C PRO A 289 18.69 -3.34 -2.11
N VAL A 290 19.45 -2.35 -1.64
CA VAL A 290 19.00 -0.94 -1.59
C VAL A 290 18.55 -0.45 -2.96
N SER A 291 19.39 -0.75 -3.95
CA SER A 291 19.26 -0.38 -5.34
C SER A 291 19.82 -1.52 -6.19
N ALA A 292 19.37 -1.58 -7.44
CA ALA A 292 19.80 -2.59 -8.39
C ALA A 292 19.96 -1.97 -9.78
N ASN A 293 20.88 -2.53 -10.56
CA ASN A 293 21.01 -2.20 -11.98
C ASN A 293 19.73 -2.60 -12.71
N ILE A 294 19.32 -1.78 -13.67
CA ILE A 294 18.26 -2.06 -14.62
C ILE A 294 18.71 -1.49 -15.97
N VAL A 295 18.09 -1.92 -17.08
CA VAL A 295 18.42 -1.37 -18.39
C VAL A 295 18.39 0.16 -18.37
N GLY A 296 19.50 0.77 -18.75
CA GLY A 296 19.64 2.23 -18.82
C GLY A 296 19.87 2.95 -17.49
N GLY A 297 20.07 2.25 -16.36
CA GLY A 297 20.40 2.91 -15.09
C GLY A 297 20.25 2.04 -13.86
N THR A 298 19.66 2.61 -12.81
CA THR A 298 19.41 1.93 -11.53
C THR A 298 17.98 2.16 -11.06
N THR A 299 17.46 1.25 -10.24
CA THR A 299 16.17 1.35 -9.56
C THR A 299 16.32 1.05 -8.06
N TRP A 300 15.34 1.44 -7.26
CA TRP A 300 15.35 1.33 -5.80
C TRP A 300 14.55 0.11 -5.32
N PHE A 301 14.91 -0.51 -4.20
CA PHE A 301 14.02 -1.43 -3.45
C PHE A 301 13.96 -1.08 -1.95
N VAL A 302 14.97 -0.38 -1.43
CA VAL A 302 15.08 0.06 -0.03
C VAL A 302 15.45 -1.08 0.93
N PRO A 303 16.61 -0.99 1.62
CA PRO A 303 17.09 -2.01 2.55
C PRO A 303 16.58 -1.68 3.96
N ALA A 304 15.78 -2.55 4.57
CA ALA A 304 15.70 -2.78 6.03
C ALA A 304 15.62 -1.57 7.03
N ILE A 305 15.39 -0.33 6.59
CA ILE A 305 15.29 0.87 7.44
C ILE A 305 14.15 1.72 6.92
N THR A 306 13.04 1.70 7.63
CA THR A 306 12.01 2.74 7.52
C THR A 306 12.65 4.08 7.88
N ILE A 307 12.63 5.05 6.97
CA ILE A 307 13.06 6.40 7.30
C ILE A 307 11.98 6.99 8.22
N LEU A 308 12.27 7.05 9.52
CA LEU A 308 11.37 7.68 10.47
C LEU A 308 11.22 9.16 10.10
N PRO A 309 9.98 9.64 9.87
CA PRO A 309 9.75 11.04 9.57
C PRO A 309 10.22 11.92 10.73
N LEU A 310 11.15 12.84 10.46
CA LEU A 310 11.73 13.71 11.46
C LEU A 310 11.70 15.17 10.99
N ALA A 311 11.07 16.02 11.79
CA ALA A 311 11.14 17.45 11.67
C ALA A 311 12.26 17.98 12.58
N SER A 312 13.18 18.77 12.03
CA SER A 312 14.28 19.40 12.77
C SER A 312 14.39 20.89 12.46
N ASN A 313 15.29 21.61 13.13
CA ASN A 313 15.54 23.05 12.89
C ASN A 313 14.25 23.88 12.89
N ILE A 314 13.34 23.55 13.82
CA ILE A 314 12.03 24.19 13.91
C ILE A 314 12.24 25.64 14.34
N THR A 315 11.77 26.57 13.53
CA THR A 315 11.85 28.00 13.79
C THR A 315 10.50 28.67 13.58
N PHE A 316 10.35 29.80 14.24
CA PHE A 316 9.17 30.64 14.18
C PHE A 316 9.64 32.07 13.88
N THR A 317 9.05 32.69 12.86
CA THR A 317 9.35 34.08 12.50
C THR A 317 8.05 34.80 12.16
N GLY A 318 7.62 35.75 12.98
CA GLY A 318 6.52 36.65 12.68
C GLY A 318 6.73 37.36 11.33
N VAL A 319 5.65 37.76 10.65
CA VAL A 319 5.74 38.46 9.35
C VAL A 319 6.61 39.74 9.43
N GLU A 320 6.71 40.34 10.61
CA GLU A 320 7.56 41.52 10.89
C GLU A 320 9.04 41.18 11.16
N GLY A 321 9.45 39.91 11.07
CA GLY A 321 10.80 39.43 11.37
C GLY A 321 11.08 39.11 12.84
N SER A 322 10.08 39.23 13.72
CA SER A 322 10.23 38.88 15.14
C SER A 322 10.29 37.36 15.35
N THR A 323 11.21 36.88 16.17
CA THR A 323 11.31 35.46 16.56
C THR A 323 10.69 35.15 17.91
N THR A 324 10.21 36.17 18.63
CA THR A 324 9.73 36.06 20.02
C THR A 324 8.33 36.63 20.23
N SER A 325 7.73 37.23 19.21
CA SER A 325 6.39 37.83 19.31
C SER A 325 5.57 37.64 18.04
N LEU A 326 4.28 37.41 18.23
CA LEU A 326 3.28 37.31 17.16
C LEU A 326 2.56 38.66 17.00
N SER A 327 2.40 39.12 15.76
CA SER A 327 1.55 40.26 15.42
C SER A 327 0.26 39.79 14.74
N SER A 328 -0.68 40.71 14.52
CA SER A 328 -1.92 40.43 13.77
C SER A 328 -1.71 40.10 12.29
N LYS A 329 -0.47 40.20 11.78
CA LYS A 329 -0.12 39.82 10.40
C LYS A 329 0.21 38.33 10.25
N GLY A 330 0.33 37.60 11.35
CA GLY A 330 0.70 36.18 11.35
C GLY A 330 2.20 35.92 11.42
N ALA A 331 2.60 34.70 11.08
CA ALA A 331 3.97 34.22 11.18
C ALA A 331 4.28 33.11 10.17
N TYR A 332 5.56 32.84 10.00
CA TYR A 332 6.11 31.71 9.28
C TYR A 332 6.63 30.68 10.27
N ILE A 333 6.19 29.43 10.08
CA ILE A 333 6.69 28.26 10.80
C ILE A 333 7.57 27.51 9.82
N SER A 334 8.85 27.38 10.15
CA SER A 334 9.82 26.70 9.29
C SER A 334 10.41 25.49 9.99
N PHE A 335 10.72 24.45 9.23
CA PHE A 335 11.34 23.23 9.71
C PHE A 335 12.06 22.53 8.56
N ASP A 336 13.06 21.73 8.90
CA ASP A 336 13.70 20.82 7.97
C ASP A 336 13.07 19.43 8.06
N SER A 337 12.75 18.83 6.91
CA SER A 337 12.26 17.45 6.79
C SER A 337 13.34 16.55 6.23
N ASN A 338 13.48 15.34 6.78
CA ASN A 338 14.33 14.29 6.22
C ASN A 338 13.64 13.45 5.12
N ILE A 339 12.34 13.63 4.91
CA ILE A 339 11.54 12.92 3.92
C ILE A 339 10.73 13.88 3.04
N THR A 340 10.29 13.38 1.88
CA THR A 340 9.13 13.95 1.19
C THR A 340 7.88 13.27 1.74
N GLY A 341 6.82 14.03 2.01
CA GLY A 341 5.59 13.47 2.55
C GLY A 341 4.58 14.56 2.86
N THR A 342 3.78 14.35 3.89
CA THR A 342 2.81 15.34 4.39
C THR A 342 3.22 15.82 5.78
N TYR A 343 3.03 17.11 6.06
CA TYR A 343 3.16 17.66 7.41
C TYR A 343 1.79 17.89 8.05
N LYS A 344 1.75 17.84 9.38
CA LYS A 344 0.70 18.41 10.23
C LYS A 344 1.35 19.29 11.27
N ILE A 345 1.03 20.58 11.22
CA ILE A 345 1.41 21.54 12.24
C ILE A 345 0.19 21.76 13.13
N VAL A 346 0.34 21.48 14.42
CA VAL A 346 -0.68 21.72 15.44
C VAL A 346 -0.24 22.93 16.26
N ILE A 347 -1.07 23.96 16.22
CA ILE A 347 -0.88 25.18 16.98
C ILE A 347 -1.93 25.18 18.10
N PRO A 348 -1.50 25.15 19.37
CA PRO A 348 -2.44 25.05 20.49
C PRO A 348 -3.48 26.17 20.48
N GLY A 349 -4.73 25.79 20.75
CA GLY A 349 -5.79 26.74 21.08
C GLY A 349 -5.59 27.38 22.47
N ASN A 350 -6.62 28.06 22.96
CA ASN A 350 -6.60 28.72 24.28
C ASN A 350 -7.74 28.26 25.22
N GLY A 351 -8.35 27.11 24.93
CA GLY A 351 -9.49 26.56 25.66
C GLY A 351 -10.86 27.04 25.16
N ASN A 352 -10.97 28.29 24.70
CA ASN A 352 -12.18 28.80 24.04
C ASN A 352 -12.20 28.49 22.53
N PHE A 353 -11.03 28.24 21.96
CA PHE A 353 -10.82 27.84 20.58
C PHE A 353 -10.05 26.52 20.55
N VAL A 354 -10.40 25.65 19.61
CA VAL A 354 -9.68 24.38 19.39
C VAL A 354 -8.30 24.63 18.77
N ASP A 355 -7.47 23.60 18.73
CA ASP A 355 -6.17 23.65 18.06
C ASP A 355 -6.33 24.00 16.58
N ARG A 356 -5.45 24.87 16.07
CA ARG A 356 -5.33 25.13 14.64
C ARG A 356 -4.47 24.04 14.03
N ILE A 357 -4.99 23.43 12.97
CA ILE A 357 -4.29 22.39 12.21
C ILE A 357 -3.95 22.96 10.83
N LEU A 358 -2.67 22.96 10.48
CA LEU A 358 -2.20 23.24 9.13
C LEU A 358 -1.63 21.95 8.54
N THR A 359 -2.03 21.61 7.32
CA THR A 359 -1.56 20.42 6.61
C THR A 359 -1.14 20.79 5.20
N GLY A 360 -0.11 20.12 4.70
CA GLY A 360 0.35 20.30 3.34
C GLY A 360 1.51 19.38 2.99
N PRO A 361 2.00 19.44 1.74
CA PRO A 361 3.16 18.65 1.33
C PRO A 361 4.43 19.17 2.02
N ALA A 362 5.29 18.25 2.40
CA ALA A 362 6.65 18.50 2.89
C ALA A 362 7.67 18.01 1.85
N VAL A 363 8.74 18.78 1.65
CA VAL A 363 9.89 18.40 0.81
C VAL A 363 11.11 18.15 1.68
N ILE A 364 12.05 17.32 1.20
CA ILE A 364 13.34 17.13 1.89
C ILE A 364 14.08 18.48 2.01
N GLY A 365 14.63 18.73 3.19
CA GLY A 365 15.25 20.01 3.53
C GLY A 365 14.22 21.02 4.04
N SER A 366 14.41 22.29 3.70
CA SER A 366 13.68 23.39 4.35
C SER A 366 12.25 23.54 3.83
N ASN A 367 11.31 23.63 4.78
CA ASN A 367 9.90 23.92 4.57
C ASN A 367 9.53 25.19 5.33
N THR A 368 8.71 26.07 4.74
CA THR A 368 8.24 27.31 5.37
C THR A 368 6.76 27.50 5.11
N ILE A 369 5.97 27.53 6.19
CA ILE A 369 4.50 27.54 6.14
C ILE A 369 4.00 28.84 6.76
N PHE A 370 3.13 29.55 6.03
CA PHE A 370 2.45 30.72 6.56
C PHE A 370 1.30 30.32 7.49
N TRP A 371 1.24 30.98 8.65
CA TRP A 371 0.15 30.93 9.60
C TRP A 371 -0.40 32.34 9.82
N ASP A 372 -1.73 32.50 9.79
CA ASP A 372 -2.46 33.76 9.92
C ASP A 372 -2.49 34.34 11.34
N GLY A 373 -1.87 33.67 12.33
CA GLY A 373 -1.85 34.12 13.73
C GLY A 373 -3.13 33.79 14.51
N LYS A 374 -4.03 32.99 13.94
CA LYS A 374 -5.33 32.64 14.52
C LYS A 374 -5.34 31.23 15.12
N ALA A 375 -6.19 31.05 16.13
CA ALA A 375 -6.53 29.75 16.70
C ALA A 375 -7.36 28.89 15.70
N GLY A 376 -7.75 27.69 16.12
CA GLY A 376 -8.80 26.91 15.46
C GLY A 376 -10.18 27.55 15.66
N VAL A 377 -11.25 26.88 15.23
CA VAL A 377 -12.63 27.37 15.36
C VAL A 377 -13.05 27.51 16.83
N SER A 378 -14.02 28.37 17.10
CA SER A 378 -14.58 28.53 18.45
C SER A 378 -15.24 27.25 18.93
N VAL A 379 -14.98 26.87 20.19
CA VAL A 379 -15.64 25.73 20.85
C VAL A 379 -17.14 26.01 21.06
N ALA A 380 -17.50 27.27 21.33
CA ALA A 380 -18.89 27.69 21.54
C ALA A 380 -19.65 27.90 20.22
N ASN A 381 -18.95 28.27 19.14
CA ASN A 381 -19.56 28.54 17.84
C ASN A 381 -18.67 28.03 16.67
N PRO A 382 -18.85 26.78 16.21
CA PRO A 382 -17.94 26.14 15.25
C PRO A 382 -17.87 26.75 13.84
N VAL A 383 -18.74 27.71 13.51
CA VAL A 383 -18.67 28.47 12.25
C VAL A 383 -17.90 29.79 12.39
N ASP A 384 -17.53 30.17 13.61
CA ASP A 384 -16.74 31.37 13.87
C ASP A 384 -15.25 31.08 13.57
N PRO A 385 -14.65 31.76 12.58
CA PRO A 385 -13.23 31.60 12.29
C PRO A 385 -12.41 31.95 13.53
N GLY A 386 -11.33 31.20 13.77
CA GLY A 386 -10.55 31.32 14.99
C GLY A 386 -10.11 32.76 15.30
N ALA A 387 -10.15 33.12 16.59
CA ALA A 387 -9.66 34.42 17.03
C ALA A 387 -8.13 34.51 16.92
N ASN A 388 -7.62 35.74 16.82
CA ASN A 388 -6.18 35.98 16.95
C ASN A 388 -5.73 35.48 18.34
N LEU A 389 -4.63 34.72 18.39
CA LEU A 389 -4.07 34.24 19.66
C LEU A 389 -3.40 35.36 20.52
N GLY A 390 -3.59 36.63 20.12
CA GLY A 390 -3.13 37.83 20.83
C GLY A 390 -1.74 38.29 20.41
N SER A 391 -1.48 39.59 20.56
CA SER A 391 -0.14 40.19 20.37
C SER A 391 0.67 40.12 21.67
N GLY A 392 1.81 39.42 21.69
CA GLY A 392 2.67 39.32 22.86
C GLY A 392 3.67 38.15 22.85
N ASN A 393 4.47 38.02 23.92
CA ASN A 393 5.37 36.88 24.13
C ASN A 393 4.53 35.67 24.56
N THR A 394 4.30 34.76 23.61
CA THR A 394 3.37 33.65 23.74
C THR A 394 4.17 32.37 23.48
N ASN A 395 4.55 31.68 24.56
CA ASN A 395 5.15 30.35 24.44
C ASN A 395 4.07 29.40 23.92
N PHE A 396 4.05 29.18 22.60
CA PHE A 396 3.23 28.15 21.98
C PHE A 396 4.05 26.88 21.82
N ASP A 397 3.55 25.77 22.35
CA ASP A 397 4.08 24.45 22.04
C ASP A 397 3.56 24.01 20.67
N ILE A 398 4.12 24.56 19.59
CA ILE A 398 3.79 24.15 18.23
C ILE A 398 4.35 22.74 18.00
N LYS A 399 3.47 21.81 17.63
CA LYS A 399 3.86 20.44 17.30
C LYS A 399 3.90 20.28 15.80
N ILE A 400 5.01 19.75 15.29
CA ILE A 400 5.17 19.40 13.89
C ILE A 400 5.27 17.89 13.82
N GLN A 401 4.35 17.29 13.06
CA GLN A 401 4.38 15.87 12.74
C GLN A 401 4.58 15.73 11.24
N LEU A 402 5.48 14.83 10.86
CA LEU A 402 5.65 14.40 9.48
C LEU A 402 5.06 12.99 9.33
N PHE A 403 4.43 12.75 8.19
CA PHE A 403 3.92 11.45 7.81
C PHE A 403 4.77 10.88 6.69
N GLY A 404 5.37 9.73 6.93
CA GLY A 404 5.97 8.87 5.91
C GLY A 404 4.98 7.80 5.48
N GLY A 405 5.33 7.05 4.43
CA GLY A 405 4.52 5.96 3.94
C GLY A 405 3.24 6.42 3.26
N GLU A 406 3.14 7.69 2.85
CA GLU A 406 2.04 8.17 2.04
C GLU A 406 1.97 7.34 0.75
N VAL A 407 0.83 6.69 0.55
CA VAL A 407 0.62 5.73 -0.52
C VAL A 407 -0.78 5.93 -1.09
N HIS A 408 -0.86 5.92 -2.41
CA HIS A 408 -2.11 6.12 -3.13
C HIS A 408 -2.34 4.97 -4.09
N PHE A 409 -3.59 4.55 -4.21
CA PHE A 409 -4.03 3.44 -5.06
C PHE A 409 -4.97 3.91 -6.17
N PRO A 410 -4.46 4.56 -7.24
CA PRO A 410 -5.29 4.91 -8.39
C PRO A 410 -5.85 3.66 -9.09
N PHE A 411 -7.17 3.51 -9.03
CA PHE A 411 -7.95 2.59 -9.86
C PHE A 411 -8.61 3.38 -10.99
N ILE A 412 -8.44 2.89 -12.22
CA ILE A 412 -8.92 3.53 -13.43
C ILE A 412 -9.82 2.55 -14.17
N ASP A 413 -10.97 3.05 -14.62
CA ASP A 413 -12.02 2.28 -15.28
C ASP A 413 -12.54 1.11 -14.41
N MET A 414 -12.66 1.35 -13.10
CA MET A 414 -13.28 0.44 -12.13
C MET A 414 -14.77 0.80 -12.02
N GLU A 415 -15.69 -0.04 -12.53
CA GLU A 415 -17.12 0.29 -12.49
C GLU A 415 -17.74 0.11 -11.09
N SER A 416 -17.21 -0.81 -10.28
CA SER A 416 -17.73 -1.07 -8.94
C SER A 416 -16.64 -1.40 -7.92
N ASN A 417 -16.66 -0.71 -6.78
CA ASN A 417 -15.82 -0.99 -5.62
C ASN A 417 -16.67 -0.85 -4.33
N PRO A 418 -17.61 -1.77 -4.08
CA PRO A 418 -18.59 -1.63 -3.00
C PRO A 418 -17.99 -1.83 -1.61
N ASN A 419 -16.92 -2.62 -1.49
CA ASN A 419 -16.32 -2.98 -0.20
C ASN A 419 -14.94 -2.34 0.05
N GLY A 420 -14.50 -1.44 -0.83
CA GLY A 420 -13.21 -0.75 -0.72
C GLY A 420 -12.00 -1.66 -0.95
N LEU A 421 -10.86 -1.19 -0.48
CA LEU A 421 -9.62 -1.96 -0.38
C LEU A 421 -9.35 -2.26 1.09
N ILE A 422 -8.79 -3.43 1.37
CA ILE A 422 -8.23 -3.72 2.69
C ILE A 422 -6.73 -3.49 2.60
N ILE A 423 -6.26 -2.43 3.27
CA ILE A 423 -4.85 -2.03 3.29
C ILE A 423 -4.29 -2.28 4.70
N GLU A 424 -3.29 -3.13 4.78
CA GLU A 424 -2.63 -3.50 6.02
C GLU A 424 -1.14 -3.14 5.90
N GLN A 425 -0.67 -2.15 6.66
CA GLN A 425 0.76 -1.86 6.71
C GLN A 425 1.54 -3.06 7.27
N LEU A 426 2.78 -3.28 6.85
CA LEU A 426 3.63 -4.41 7.24
C LEU A 426 4.93 -3.94 7.92
N THR A 427 5.38 -4.67 8.95
CA THR A 427 6.60 -4.41 9.71
C THR A 427 7.79 -4.46 8.78
N VAL A 428 8.76 -3.58 9.02
CA VAL A 428 9.95 -3.44 8.16
C VAL A 428 11.15 -4.18 8.77
N ASP A 429 10.89 -5.16 9.64
CA ASP A 429 11.86 -6.02 10.34
C ASP A 429 12.40 -7.18 9.47
N GLY A 430 12.02 -7.22 8.19
CA GLY A 430 12.38 -8.30 7.26
C GLY A 430 11.45 -9.51 7.29
N ASN A 431 10.51 -9.58 8.25
CA ASN A 431 9.47 -10.62 8.31
C ASN A 431 8.13 -10.15 7.72
N TYR A 432 7.96 -8.83 7.55
CA TYR A 432 6.76 -8.22 6.98
C TYR A 432 5.49 -8.77 7.64
N ASN A 433 5.49 -8.81 8.97
CA ASN A 433 4.29 -9.07 9.76
C ASN A 433 3.35 -7.89 9.59
N ILE A 434 2.04 -8.04 9.77
CA ILE A 434 1.15 -6.88 9.67
C ILE A 434 1.51 -5.90 10.79
N ILE A 435 1.88 -4.66 10.45
CA ILE A 435 1.90 -3.58 11.44
C ILE A 435 0.45 -3.44 11.89
N PRO A 436 0.22 -3.60 13.18
CA PRO A 436 -0.96 -3.10 13.83
C PRO A 436 -1.59 -1.81 13.25
N GLY A 437 -2.60 -1.88 12.39
CA GLY A 437 -3.37 -0.69 12.03
C GLY A 437 -4.24 -0.25 13.21
N SER A 438 -3.98 0.94 13.78
CA SER A 438 -4.65 1.62 14.91
C SER A 438 -4.15 1.29 16.32
N ASP A 439 -3.25 2.13 16.87
CA ASP A 439 -2.94 2.20 18.32
C ASP A 439 -4.12 2.76 19.14
N VAL A 440 -5.37 2.52 18.74
CA VAL A 440 -6.55 3.03 19.42
C VAL A 440 -7.50 1.88 19.72
N VAL A 441 -7.67 1.60 21.01
CA VAL A 441 -8.63 0.62 21.49
C VAL A 441 -9.97 1.31 21.73
N TYR A 442 -11.02 0.91 21.00
CA TYR A 442 -12.36 1.45 21.20
C TYR A 442 -13.17 0.65 22.23
N TRP A 443 -14.11 1.33 22.87
CA TRP A 443 -14.96 0.76 23.92
C TRP A 443 -16.44 0.91 23.61
N ASP A 444 -17.21 -0.12 23.99
CA ASP A 444 -18.65 -0.05 24.01
C ASP A 444 -19.14 1.03 25.01
N PHE A 445 -20.34 1.53 24.75
CA PHE A 445 -20.97 2.47 25.68
C PHE A 445 -21.10 1.85 27.07
N ASN A 446 -20.68 2.63 28.09
CA ASN A 446 -20.76 2.27 29.50
C ASN A 446 -20.05 0.96 29.91
N LYS A 447 -19.08 0.51 29.12
CA LYS A 447 -18.36 -0.75 29.34
C LYS A 447 -16.85 -0.57 29.33
N PHE A 448 -16.17 -1.49 29.99
CA PHE A 448 -14.70 -1.63 30.05
C PHE A 448 -14.22 -3.07 29.81
N ASN A 449 -15.09 -3.97 29.31
CA ASN A 449 -14.64 -5.28 28.85
C ASN A 449 -13.90 -5.13 27.50
N ILE A 450 -12.84 -5.90 27.32
CA ILE A 450 -12.10 -5.96 26.05
C ILE A 450 -13.02 -6.57 24.98
N ARG A 451 -13.24 -5.83 23.89
CA ARG A 451 -13.96 -6.30 22.70
C ARG A 451 -13.04 -7.19 21.84
N PRO A 452 -13.58 -8.04 20.95
CA PRO A 452 -12.75 -8.83 20.03
C PRO A 452 -11.82 -7.98 19.15
N ASP A 453 -12.29 -6.84 18.65
CA ASP A 453 -11.48 -5.88 17.88
C ASP A 453 -10.45 -5.15 18.75
N ALA A 454 -10.82 -4.76 19.98
CA ALA A 454 -9.89 -4.21 20.95
C ALA A 454 -8.76 -5.20 21.33
N ALA A 455 -9.06 -6.50 21.43
CA ALA A 455 -8.05 -7.52 21.71
C ALA A 455 -7.03 -7.63 20.58
N ILE A 456 -7.47 -7.47 19.32
CA ILE A 456 -6.59 -7.40 18.15
C ILE A 456 -5.64 -6.19 18.31
N GLU A 457 -6.17 -5.00 18.62
CA GLU A 457 -5.36 -3.78 18.87
C GLU A 457 -4.40 -3.90 20.06
N LEU A 458 -4.74 -4.68 21.08
CA LEU A 458 -3.83 -4.92 22.21
C LEU A 458 -2.76 -5.96 21.92
N ASP A 459 -3.09 -7.05 21.22
CA ASP A 459 -2.10 -8.07 20.80
C ASP A 459 -1.03 -7.48 19.90
N LYS A 460 -1.44 -6.56 19.06
CA LYS A 460 -0.60 -5.69 18.25
C LYS A 460 0.46 -4.92 19.09
N ILE A 461 0.08 -4.43 20.26
CA ILE A 461 0.98 -3.68 21.18
C ILE A 461 1.88 -4.62 21.97
N VAL A 462 1.42 -5.83 22.28
CA VAL A 462 2.26 -6.88 22.85
C VAL A 462 3.47 -7.12 21.95
N ILE A 463 3.25 -7.28 20.64
CA ILE A 463 4.33 -7.51 19.66
C ILE A 463 5.36 -6.37 19.70
N ILE A 464 4.90 -5.11 19.68
CA ILE A 464 5.79 -3.94 19.77
C ILE A 464 6.62 -3.98 21.07
N LEU A 465 6.00 -4.29 22.21
CA LEU A 465 6.70 -4.33 23.49
C LEU A 465 7.65 -5.52 23.61
N GLU A 466 7.39 -6.63 22.93
CA GLU A 466 8.30 -7.76 22.82
C GLU A 466 9.52 -7.41 21.96
N ASP A 467 9.30 -6.75 20.81
CA ASP A 467 10.36 -6.35 19.87
C ASP A 467 11.28 -5.25 20.43
N TYR A 468 10.75 -4.39 21.32
CA TYR A 468 11.49 -3.28 21.93
C TYR A 468 11.50 -3.39 23.47
N PRO A 469 12.36 -4.23 24.08
CA PRO A 469 12.34 -4.50 25.53
C PRO A 469 12.55 -3.28 26.44
N GLU A 470 13.21 -2.23 25.95
CA GLU A 470 13.45 -0.97 26.68
C GLU A 470 12.24 -0.03 26.66
N LEU A 471 11.30 -0.23 25.73
CA LEU A 471 10.15 0.64 25.53
C LEU A 471 9.21 0.56 26.73
N SER A 472 8.82 1.70 27.28
CA SER A 472 7.76 1.80 28.28
C SER A 472 6.62 2.67 27.78
N ILE A 473 5.38 2.28 28.07
CA ILE A 473 4.18 2.96 27.56
C ILE A 473 3.16 3.30 28.66
N GLU A 474 2.45 4.39 28.45
CA GLU A 474 1.23 4.78 29.18
C GLU A 474 -0.01 4.46 28.32
N LEU A 475 -1.01 3.82 28.92
CA LEU A 475 -2.33 3.63 28.35
C LEU A 475 -3.28 4.71 28.87
N GLY A 476 -3.64 5.65 28.01
CA GLY A 476 -4.52 6.77 28.31
C GLY A 476 -5.94 6.52 27.80
N SER A 477 -6.94 6.45 28.68
CA SER A 477 -8.33 6.19 28.25
C SER A 477 -9.26 7.37 28.43
N HIS A 478 -10.26 7.44 27.54
CA HIS A 478 -11.21 8.53 27.43
C HIS A 478 -12.65 8.01 27.38
N THR A 479 -13.60 8.89 27.70
CA THR A 479 -15.04 8.63 27.60
C THR A 479 -15.71 9.62 26.66
N ASP A 480 -16.96 9.31 26.28
CA ASP A 480 -17.85 10.32 25.69
C ASP A 480 -18.52 11.15 26.79
N SER A 481 -19.20 12.23 26.37
CA SER A 481 -19.75 13.27 27.25
C SER A 481 -21.06 12.94 27.98
N ARG A 482 -21.59 11.73 27.84
CA ARG A 482 -23.01 11.48 28.20
C ARG A 482 -23.25 11.17 29.67
N ALA A 483 -22.19 10.98 30.46
CA ALA A 483 -22.29 10.71 31.89
C ALA A 483 -21.60 11.83 32.67
N ASN A 484 -21.83 11.90 33.98
CA ASN A 484 -21.17 12.90 34.79
C ASN A 484 -19.64 12.68 34.84
N ASP A 485 -18.90 13.77 35.01
CA ASP A 485 -17.44 13.82 34.95
C ASP A 485 -16.78 12.80 35.89
N ALA A 486 -17.29 12.66 37.12
CA ALA A 486 -16.74 11.74 38.11
C ALA A 486 -16.89 10.28 37.68
N TYR A 487 -18.06 9.93 37.13
CA TYR A 487 -18.31 8.61 36.57
C TYR A 487 -17.44 8.34 35.34
N ASN A 488 -17.32 9.33 34.45
CA ASN A 488 -16.50 9.23 33.25
C ASN A 488 -15.00 9.08 33.56
N LEU A 489 -14.52 9.79 34.58
CA LEU A 489 -13.16 9.63 35.09
C LEU A 489 -12.92 8.24 35.70
N TRP A 490 -13.88 7.72 36.46
CA TRP A 490 -13.82 6.36 36.97
C TRP A 490 -13.81 5.32 35.82
N LEU A 491 -14.72 5.45 34.86
CA LEU A 491 -14.89 4.51 33.75
C LEU A 491 -13.65 4.48 32.84
N SER A 492 -13.11 5.63 32.48
CA SER A 492 -11.85 5.72 31.74
C SER A 492 -10.69 5.07 32.50
N ASN A 493 -10.60 5.26 33.82
CA ASN A 493 -9.57 4.57 34.61
C ASN A 493 -9.73 3.04 34.58
N GLN A 494 -10.96 2.52 34.64
CA GLN A 494 -11.21 1.07 34.50
C GLN A 494 -10.80 0.55 33.12
N ARG A 495 -11.10 1.29 32.06
CA ARG A 495 -10.69 0.95 30.67
C ARG A 495 -9.17 0.89 30.52
N ALA A 496 -8.49 1.92 30.99
CA ALA A 496 -7.03 2.00 30.91
C ALA A 496 -6.38 0.84 31.68
N LYS A 497 -6.92 0.54 32.86
CA LYS A 497 -6.48 -0.58 33.69
C LYS A 497 -6.73 -1.93 33.01
N ALA A 498 -7.92 -2.15 32.44
CA ALA A 498 -8.27 -3.39 31.74
C ALA A 498 -7.34 -3.66 30.56
N ALA A 499 -7.00 -2.62 29.79
CA ALA A 499 -6.03 -2.73 28.70
C ALA A 499 -4.62 -3.08 29.21
N VAL A 500 -4.15 -2.48 30.31
CA VAL A 500 -2.87 -2.86 30.94
C VAL A 500 -2.89 -4.29 31.46
N GLU A 501 -3.97 -4.69 32.13
CA GLU A 501 -4.13 -6.06 32.65
C GLU A 501 -4.09 -7.09 31.51
N TYR A 502 -4.64 -6.77 30.35
CA TYR A 502 -4.56 -7.60 29.15
C TYR A 502 -3.10 -7.77 28.67
N LEU A 503 -2.33 -6.68 28.55
CA LEU A 503 -0.92 -6.73 28.14
C LEU A 503 -0.07 -7.53 29.14
N ILE A 504 -0.33 -7.39 30.44
CA ILE A 504 0.34 -8.18 31.49
C ILE A 504 0.03 -9.67 31.34
N GLN A 505 -1.24 -10.03 31.07
CA GLN A 505 -1.64 -11.42 30.83
C GLN A 505 -0.94 -12.03 29.60
N LYS A 506 -0.59 -11.20 28.62
CA LYS A 506 0.15 -11.58 27.42
C LYS A 506 1.68 -11.65 27.63
N GLY A 507 2.17 -11.37 28.83
CA GLY A 507 3.57 -11.55 29.21
C GLY A 507 4.39 -10.27 29.32
N ILE A 508 3.81 -9.10 29.09
CA ILE A 508 4.51 -7.82 29.23
C ILE A 508 4.75 -7.48 30.70
N ALA A 509 6.00 -7.14 31.04
CA ALA A 509 6.37 -6.78 32.40
C ALA A 509 5.62 -5.52 32.88
N LYS A 510 4.94 -5.61 34.03
CA LYS A 510 4.19 -4.50 34.63
C LYS A 510 5.02 -3.22 34.83
N SER A 511 6.32 -3.33 35.07
CA SER A 511 7.21 -2.17 35.23
C SER A 511 7.32 -1.29 33.99
N ARG A 512 6.93 -1.80 32.81
CA ARG A 512 6.95 -1.09 31.52
C ARG A 512 5.62 -0.43 31.16
N LEU A 513 4.60 -0.60 32.00
CA LEU A 513 3.23 -0.21 31.72
C LEU A 513 2.72 0.74 32.80
N THR A 514 2.20 1.88 32.39
CA THR A 514 1.40 2.79 33.23
C THR A 514 0.02 2.98 32.60
N TRP A 515 -0.96 3.41 33.39
CA TRP A 515 -2.30 3.70 32.88
C TRP A 515 -2.88 4.95 33.52
N LYS A 516 -3.74 5.65 32.77
CA LYS A 516 -4.44 6.84 33.25
C LYS A 516 -5.80 7.00 32.60
N GLY A 517 -6.83 7.25 33.40
CA GLY A 517 -8.13 7.70 32.93
C GLY A 517 -8.19 9.22 32.83
N TYR A 518 -8.64 9.73 31.68
CA TYR A 518 -8.81 11.16 31.40
C TYR A 518 -10.28 11.61 31.42
N GLY A 519 -11.23 10.69 31.58
CA GLY A 519 -12.66 10.97 31.46
C GLY A 519 -12.99 11.61 30.11
N GLU A 520 -13.87 12.61 30.15
CA GLU A 520 -14.30 13.38 28.98
C GLU A 520 -13.51 14.68 28.78
N THR A 521 -12.37 14.86 29.48
CA THR A 521 -11.61 16.12 29.43
C THR A 521 -10.86 16.35 28.11
N GLN A 522 -10.80 15.34 27.24
CA GLN A 522 -10.05 15.35 25.97
C GLN A 522 -10.87 14.69 24.85
N LEU A 523 -11.98 15.35 24.49
CA LEU A 523 -12.84 14.94 23.37
C LEU A 523 -12.18 15.26 22.03
N LEU A 524 -12.35 14.38 21.04
CA LEU A 524 -11.82 14.54 19.68
C LEU A 524 -12.77 15.27 18.74
N ASN A 525 -14.00 15.53 19.17
CA ASN A 525 -15.05 16.14 18.36
C ASN A 525 -15.95 17.05 19.20
N ARG A 526 -16.96 17.63 18.55
CA ARG A 526 -17.89 18.59 19.16
C ARG A 526 -18.83 18.00 20.22
N CYS A 527 -18.78 16.70 20.49
CA CYS A 527 -19.76 16.02 21.32
C CYS A 527 -19.43 16.17 22.80
N ALA A 528 -19.49 17.41 23.28
CA ALA A 528 -19.38 17.80 24.68
C ALA A 528 -20.73 17.67 25.41
N ASN A 529 -20.77 18.05 26.68
CA ASN A 529 -21.98 18.03 27.51
C ASN A 529 -23.06 18.90 26.87
N ASP A 530 -24.31 18.43 26.90
CA ASP A 530 -25.49 19.08 26.32
C ASP A 530 -25.46 19.32 24.80
N VAL A 531 -24.48 18.75 24.08
CA VAL A 531 -24.44 18.78 22.61
C VAL A 531 -25.07 17.52 22.05
N ASN A 532 -26.13 17.68 21.26
CA ASN A 532 -26.74 16.55 20.55
C ASN A 532 -25.81 16.05 19.43
N CYS A 533 -25.43 14.78 19.52
CA CYS A 533 -24.51 14.11 18.62
C CYS A 533 -25.01 12.71 18.23
N PRO A 534 -24.69 12.24 17.01
CA PRO A 534 -24.96 10.87 16.62
C PRO A 534 -24.09 9.88 17.41
N ALA A 535 -24.52 8.62 17.47
CA ALA A 535 -23.86 7.59 18.26
C ALA A 535 -22.45 7.28 17.76
N GLU A 536 -22.20 7.37 16.44
CA GLU A 536 -20.86 7.22 15.85
C GLU A 536 -19.87 8.26 16.39
N ASP A 537 -20.27 9.52 16.55
CA ASP A 537 -19.37 10.57 17.03
C ASP A 537 -18.99 10.32 18.50
N HIS A 538 -19.93 9.88 19.33
CA HIS A 538 -19.60 9.48 20.70
C HIS A 538 -18.67 8.26 20.73
N GLN A 539 -18.75 7.34 19.76
CA GLN A 539 -17.88 6.16 19.69
C GLN A 539 -16.41 6.54 19.54
N ILE A 540 -16.13 7.56 18.75
CA ILE A 540 -14.76 8.05 18.53
C ILE A 540 -14.11 8.46 19.85
N ASN A 541 -14.87 9.07 20.77
CA ASN A 541 -14.34 9.51 22.07
C ASN A 541 -14.12 8.36 23.07
N ARG A 542 -14.86 7.25 22.95
CA ARG A 542 -14.72 6.07 23.82
C ARG A 542 -13.52 5.24 23.40
N ARG A 543 -12.33 5.71 23.74
CA ARG A 543 -11.07 5.16 23.23
C ARG A 543 -9.97 5.07 24.29
N THR A 544 -8.96 4.26 24.01
CA THR A 544 -7.68 4.25 24.70
C THR A 544 -6.59 4.48 23.69
N GLU A 545 -5.71 5.43 23.99
CA GLU A 545 -4.50 5.75 23.24
C GLU A 545 -3.27 5.26 24.01
N PHE A 546 -2.19 5.03 23.29
CA PHE A 546 -0.91 4.61 23.88
C PHE A 546 0.12 5.72 23.67
N LYS A 547 0.92 5.96 24.70
CA LYS A 547 1.96 6.96 24.68
C LYS A 547 3.27 6.33 25.13
N VAL A 548 4.30 6.42 24.30
CA VAL A 548 5.67 6.06 24.72
C VAL A 548 6.13 7.06 25.78
N ILE A 549 6.62 6.55 26.90
CA ILE A 549 7.11 7.35 28.03
C ILE A 549 8.60 7.18 28.28
N ARG A 550 9.22 6.12 27.76
CA ARG A 550 10.66 5.89 27.81
C ARG A 550 11.11 4.99 26.67
#